data_AF-A0A645EQ35-F1
#
_entry.id   AF-A0A645EQ35-F1
#
_cell.length_a   1.000
_cell.length_b   1.000
_cell.length_c   1.000
_cell.angle_alpha   90.00
_cell.angle_beta   90.00
_cell.angle_gamma   90.00
#
_symmetry.space_group_name_H-M   'P 1'
#
loop_
_entity.id
_entity.type
_entity.pdbx_description
1 polymer ?
#
loop_
_entity_poly.entity_id
_entity_poly.type
_entity_poly.pdbx_seq_one_letter_code
_entity_poly.pdbx_strand_id
1 'polypeptide(L)'
;MQSFGGSTEETRKALDYFRDEVKKAGFPGLHIQWNQGGGSLMSEERARQFRENADIMGFNSVAMYNMGGRVEDYLVYGSNSIKIRQQMDEILDIPVFPCVSIGWDDTPRFPAKGIKDVVHYNNTPTSFATLLSKAKEYADKHPDQPKLITINAWNEWVEGSYLLPDMLHGFEYLEAVKDVFIEKKYDRY
;
A
#
# COMPACT_ATOMS: atom_id res chain seq x y z
N MET A 1 22.07 9.03 13.86
CA MET A 1 20.93 9.75 13.24
C MET A 1 20.34 10.68 14.28
N GLN A 2 20.25 11.97 13.99
CA GLN A 2 19.45 12.88 14.82
C GLN A 2 17.97 12.58 14.55
N SER A 3 17.19 12.36 15.61
CA SER A 3 15.73 12.20 15.53
C SER A 3 15.07 13.58 15.65
N PHE A 4 13.89 13.76 15.06
CA PHE A 4 13.05 14.96 15.20
C PHE A 4 12.31 15.04 16.55
N GLY A 5 12.60 14.14 17.48
CA GLY A 5 12.01 14.14 18.83
C GLY A 5 10.49 13.90 18.85
N GLY A 6 9.92 13.37 17.76
CA GLY A 6 8.48 13.20 17.61
C GLY A 6 7.73 14.48 17.20
N SER A 7 8.41 15.59 16.89
CA SER A 7 7.76 16.81 16.41
C SER A 7 7.40 16.71 14.92
N THR A 8 6.14 16.95 14.62
CA THR A 8 5.62 17.07 13.25
C THR A 8 6.12 18.35 12.58
N GLU A 9 6.37 19.42 13.33
CA GLU A 9 6.93 20.68 12.82
C GLU A 9 8.40 20.54 12.42
N GLU A 10 9.23 19.87 13.24
CA GLU A 10 10.62 19.60 12.86
C GLU A 10 10.69 18.64 11.67
N THR A 11 9.78 17.65 11.61
CA THR A 11 9.64 16.79 10.43
C THR A 11 9.27 17.62 9.20
N ARG A 12 8.31 18.55 9.33
CA ARG A 12 7.91 19.45 8.25
C ARG A 12 9.08 20.29 7.73
N LYS A 13 9.88 20.87 8.61
CA LYS A 13 11.07 21.65 8.23
C LYS A 13 12.06 20.81 7.41
N ALA A 14 12.27 19.54 7.78
CA ALA A 14 13.16 18.64 7.04
C ALA A 14 12.60 18.29 5.65
N LEU A 15 11.29 18.04 5.55
CA LEU A 15 10.64 17.77 4.27
C LEU A 15 10.63 18.99 3.35
N ASP A 16 10.42 20.19 3.88
CA ASP A 16 10.50 21.43 3.11
C ASP A 16 11.92 21.74 2.65
N TYR A 17 12.91 21.51 3.50
CA TYR A 17 14.31 21.56 3.08
C TYR A 17 14.58 20.63 1.89
N PHE A 18 14.07 19.38 1.92
CA PHE A 18 14.25 18.46 0.80
C PHE A 18 13.58 18.96 -0.48
N ARG A 19 12.37 19.53 -0.38
CA ARG A 19 11.69 20.16 -1.52
C ARG A 19 12.51 21.31 -2.11
N ASP A 20 13.09 22.14 -1.26
CA ASP A 20 13.92 23.27 -1.68
C ASP A 20 15.20 22.80 -2.37
N GLU A 21 15.88 21.78 -1.83
CA GLU A 21 17.07 21.20 -2.47
C GLU A 21 16.76 20.57 -3.83
N VAL A 22 15.61 19.90 -3.97
CA VAL A 22 15.16 19.34 -5.26
C VAL A 22 14.91 20.46 -6.28
N LYS A 23 14.31 21.59 -5.87
CA LYS A 23 14.15 22.76 -6.74
C LYS A 23 15.48 23.41 -7.13
N LYS A 24 16.41 23.55 -6.17
CA LYS A 24 17.77 24.08 -6.44
C LYS A 24 18.55 23.19 -7.42
N ALA A 25 18.32 21.89 -7.39
CA ALA A 25 18.90 20.93 -8.35
C ALA A 25 18.27 21.02 -9.75
N GLY A 26 17.25 21.86 -9.97
CA GLY A 26 16.65 22.12 -11.28
C GLY A 26 15.38 21.31 -11.58
N PHE A 27 14.85 20.55 -10.62
CA PHE A 27 13.59 19.84 -10.78
C PHE A 27 12.38 20.74 -10.45
N PRO A 28 11.20 20.49 -11.04
CA PRO A 28 10.01 21.33 -10.79
C PRO A 28 9.47 21.21 -9.35
N GLY A 29 9.76 20.11 -8.65
CA GLY A 29 9.33 19.86 -7.28
C GLY A 29 9.55 18.42 -6.85
N LEU A 30 9.05 18.10 -5.65
CA LEU A 30 9.14 16.78 -5.04
C LEU A 30 7.78 16.35 -4.50
N HIS A 31 7.32 15.18 -4.92
CA HIS A 31 6.15 14.51 -4.35
C HIS A 31 6.59 13.56 -3.24
N ILE A 32 6.10 13.77 -2.02
CA ILE A 32 6.39 12.91 -0.88
C ILE A 32 5.12 12.16 -0.50
N GLN A 33 5.12 10.85 -0.72
CA GLN A 33 4.04 9.97 -0.31
C GLN A 33 4.34 9.40 1.08
N TRP A 34 3.41 9.58 2.01
CA TRP A 34 3.47 8.85 3.28
C TRP A 34 3.04 7.41 3.03
N ASN A 35 4.01 6.51 3.03
CA ASN A 35 3.75 5.08 3.03
C ASN A 35 3.61 4.60 4.48
N GLN A 36 2.37 4.49 4.97
CA GLN A 36 2.10 3.86 6.26
C GLN A 36 2.43 2.36 6.12
N GLY A 37 2.67 1.64 7.21
CA GLY A 37 2.85 0.18 7.17
C GLY A 37 1.60 -0.56 6.65
N GLY A 38 1.19 -1.64 7.31
CA GLY A 38 -0.06 -2.30 6.90
C GLY A 38 -1.31 -1.44 7.11
N GLY A 39 -1.29 -0.48 8.04
CA GLY A 39 -2.49 0.25 8.41
C GLY A 39 -3.50 -0.63 9.17
N SER A 40 -4.53 0.03 9.72
CA SER A 40 -5.65 -0.59 10.42
C SER A 40 -6.81 0.40 10.43
N LEU A 41 -8.04 -0.07 10.65
CA LEU A 41 -9.14 0.84 10.94
C LEU A 41 -8.80 1.67 12.18
N MET A 42 -8.97 2.98 12.06
CA MET A 42 -8.67 3.97 13.08
C MET A 42 -9.92 4.29 13.89
N SER A 43 -9.75 4.51 15.19
CA SER A 43 -10.75 5.23 15.99
C SER A 43 -10.84 6.68 15.51
N GLU A 44 -11.93 7.38 15.84
CA GLU A 44 -12.10 8.79 15.46
C GLU A 44 -10.94 9.68 15.92
N GLU A 45 -10.45 9.47 17.15
CA GLU A 45 -9.30 10.19 17.70
C GLU A 45 -8.03 9.95 16.87
N ARG A 46 -7.74 8.68 16.53
CA ARG A 46 -6.60 8.33 15.70
C ARG A 46 -6.74 8.86 14.28
N ALA A 47 -7.94 8.85 13.72
CA ALA A 47 -8.23 9.38 12.39
C ALA A 47 -7.99 10.90 12.34
N ARG A 48 -8.46 11.65 13.35
CA ARG A 48 -8.15 13.09 13.50
C ARG A 48 -6.64 13.33 13.55
N GLN A 49 -5.94 12.62 14.43
CA GLN A 49 -4.49 12.78 14.57
C GLN A 49 -3.75 12.43 13.28
N PHE A 50 -4.17 11.38 12.58
CA PHE A 50 -3.58 10.97 11.31
C PHE A 50 -3.73 12.04 10.22
N ARG A 51 -4.93 12.62 10.09
CA ARG A 51 -5.20 13.74 9.18
C ARG A 51 -4.35 14.96 9.53
N GLU A 52 -4.36 15.38 10.79
CA GLU A 52 -3.56 16.54 11.26
C GLU A 52 -2.07 16.33 11.01
N ASN A 53 -1.55 15.13 11.27
CA ASN A 53 -0.17 14.78 11.01
C ASN A 53 0.18 14.87 9.52
N ALA A 54 -0.69 14.36 8.65
CA ALA A 54 -0.48 14.42 7.20
C ALA A 54 -0.41 15.87 6.69
N ASP A 55 -1.27 16.74 7.22
CA ASP A 55 -1.35 18.17 6.89
C ASP A 55 -0.14 18.96 7.42
N ILE A 56 0.17 18.84 8.72
CA ILE A 56 1.29 19.54 9.35
C ILE A 56 2.61 19.17 8.66
N MET A 57 2.86 17.87 8.45
CA MET A 57 4.08 17.40 7.76
C MET A 57 4.05 17.69 6.25
N GLY A 58 2.89 18.02 5.70
CA GLY A 58 2.70 18.42 4.31
C GLY A 58 2.95 17.28 3.34
N PHE A 59 2.46 16.07 3.61
CA PHE A 59 2.56 14.97 2.65
C PHE A 59 1.68 15.23 1.42
N ASN A 60 2.13 14.78 0.25
CA ASN A 60 1.41 14.98 -1.01
C ASN A 60 0.37 13.89 -1.28
N SER A 61 0.52 12.72 -0.65
CA SER A 61 -0.40 11.60 -0.75
C SER A 61 -0.11 10.57 0.34
N VAL A 62 -1.02 9.63 0.53
CA VAL A 62 -0.86 8.47 1.42
C VAL A 62 -0.95 7.17 0.63
N ALA A 63 -0.21 6.15 1.06
CA ALA A 63 -0.38 4.76 0.64
C ALA A 63 -0.07 3.83 1.82
N MET A 64 -0.38 2.54 1.66
CA MET A 64 0.03 1.50 2.60
C MET A 64 1.14 0.63 2.00
N TYR A 65 2.00 0.09 2.86
CA TYR A 65 3.10 -0.78 2.43
C TYR A 65 2.59 -2.16 2.05
N ASN A 66 1.59 -2.65 2.79
CA ASN A 66 0.88 -3.90 2.51
C ASN A 66 -0.62 -3.71 2.82
N MET A 67 -1.41 -4.79 2.73
CA MET A 67 -2.86 -4.69 2.84
C MET A 67 -3.44 -4.50 4.26
N GLY A 68 -2.65 -4.58 5.33
CA GLY A 68 -3.10 -4.25 6.70
C GLY A 68 -3.99 -5.27 7.42
N GLY A 69 -3.82 -5.41 8.73
CA GLY A 69 -4.63 -6.33 9.54
C GLY A 69 -4.56 -7.78 9.03
N ARG A 70 -3.45 -8.45 9.32
CA ARG A 70 -3.17 -9.81 8.82
C ARG A 70 -4.19 -10.81 9.38
N VAL A 71 -4.72 -11.63 8.48
CA VAL A 71 -5.60 -12.77 8.77
C VAL A 71 -5.20 -13.92 7.85
N GLU A 72 -5.55 -15.15 8.20
CA GLU A 72 -5.10 -16.33 7.44
C GLU A 72 -5.66 -16.38 6.00
N ASP A 73 -6.79 -15.74 5.74
CA ASP A 73 -7.47 -15.73 4.43
C ASP A 73 -7.17 -14.47 3.61
N TYR A 74 -6.65 -14.68 2.41
CA TYR A 74 -6.21 -13.64 1.49
C TYR A 74 -7.35 -12.73 1.00
N LEU A 75 -8.55 -13.28 0.77
CA LEU A 75 -9.70 -12.47 0.34
C LEU A 75 -10.25 -11.63 1.49
N VAL A 76 -10.22 -12.14 2.71
CA VAL A 76 -10.56 -11.36 3.92
C VAL A 76 -9.51 -10.27 4.17
N TYR A 77 -8.22 -10.60 4.01
CA TYR A 77 -7.12 -9.64 4.10
C TYR A 77 -7.31 -8.48 3.12
N GLY A 78 -7.58 -8.78 1.85
CA GLY A 78 -7.91 -7.78 0.83
C GLY A 78 -9.17 -6.97 1.13
N SER A 79 -10.25 -7.63 1.58
CA SER A 79 -11.50 -6.96 1.93
C SER A 79 -11.33 -5.97 3.09
N ASN A 80 -10.49 -6.31 4.07
CA ASN A 80 -10.14 -5.41 5.17
C ASN A 80 -9.32 -4.22 4.65
N SER A 81 -8.36 -4.46 3.76
CA SER A 81 -7.55 -3.40 3.14
C SER A 81 -8.41 -2.35 2.42
N ILE A 82 -9.44 -2.79 1.70
CA ILE A 82 -10.38 -1.89 1.01
C ILE A 82 -11.08 -0.98 2.03
N LYS A 83 -11.53 -1.51 3.17
CA LYS A 83 -12.17 -0.72 4.24
C LYS A 83 -11.21 0.27 4.90
N ILE A 84 -9.96 -0.16 5.15
CA ILE A 84 -8.91 0.71 5.71
C ILE A 84 -8.63 1.87 4.75
N ARG A 85 -8.44 1.57 3.46
CA ARG A 85 -8.23 2.59 2.42
C ARG A 85 -9.42 3.53 2.30
N GLN A 86 -10.64 3.01 2.32
CA GLN A 86 -11.85 3.84 2.26
C GLN A 86 -11.91 4.82 3.43
N GLN A 87 -11.61 4.38 4.65
CA GLN A 87 -11.55 5.29 5.79
C GLN A 87 -10.47 6.37 5.61
N MET A 88 -9.29 6.03 5.08
CA MET A 88 -8.25 7.03 4.79
C MET A 88 -8.69 8.05 3.74
N ASP A 89 -9.33 7.58 2.68
CA ASP A 89 -9.83 8.39 1.57
C ASP A 89 -10.94 9.36 2.04
N GLU A 90 -11.80 8.92 2.97
CA GLU A 90 -12.86 9.75 3.54
C GLU A 90 -12.35 10.85 4.49
N ILE A 91 -11.21 10.64 5.16
CA ILE A 91 -10.70 11.58 6.19
C ILE A 91 -9.59 12.50 5.68
N LEU A 92 -8.95 12.19 4.54
CA LEU A 92 -7.81 12.95 4.02
C LEU A 92 -8.22 13.85 2.86
N ASP A 93 -7.67 15.06 2.85
CA ASP A 93 -7.82 16.01 1.73
C ASP A 93 -6.74 15.81 0.63
N ILE A 94 -5.90 14.78 0.78
CA ILE A 94 -4.81 14.44 -0.15
C ILE A 94 -5.04 13.05 -0.76
N PRO A 95 -4.52 12.79 -1.98
CA PRO A 95 -4.66 11.51 -2.65
C PRO A 95 -4.29 10.30 -1.78
N VAL A 96 -5.08 9.22 -1.87
CA VAL A 96 -4.79 7.92 -1.26
C VAL A 96 -4.60 6.91 -2.37
N PHE A 97 -3.45 6.23 -2.41
CA PHE A 97 -3.16 5.25 -3.46
C PHE A 97 -3.31 3.82 -2.94
N PRO A 98 -3.94 2.92 -3.71
CA PRO A 98 -4.12 1.53 -3.32
C PRO A 98 -2.80 0.75 -3.39
N CYS A 99 -2.64 -0.17 -2.45
CA CYS A 99 -1.60 -1.19 -2.43
C CYS A 99 -2.24 -2.58 -2.43
N VAL A 100 -1.70 -3.51 -3.21
CA VAL A 100 -2.12 -4.91 -3.23
C VAL A 100 -0.93 -5.80 -2.91
N SER A 101 -1.03 -6.57 -1.83
CA SER A 101 0.02 -7.54 -1.47
C SER A 101 -0.14 -8.84 -2.27
N ILE A 102 0.95 -9.50 -2.65
CA ILE A 102 0.91 -10.84 -3.22
C ILE A 102 0.51 -11.84 -2.13
N GLY A 103 1.06 -11.70 -0.93
CA GLY A 103 0.83 -12.59 0.20
C GLY A 103 1.42 -12.01 1.48
N TRP A 104 1.51 -12.83 2.53
CA TRP A 104 2.28 -12.49 3.71
C TRP A 104 2.68 -13.73 4.51
N ASP A 105 3.99 -13.98 4.62
CA ASP A 105 4.61 -14.96 5.49
C ASP A 105 5.98 -14.44 5.98
N ASP A 106 6.03 -13.92 7.21
CA ASP A 106 7.30 -13.54 7.84
C ASP A 106 7.80 -14.55 8.88
N THR A 107 7.22 -15.76 8.92
CA THR A 107 7.66 -16.83 9.82
C THR A 107 9.14 -17.22 9.66
N PRO A 108 9.78 -17.15 8.46
CA PRO A 108 11.22 -17.42 8.35
C PRO A 108 12.11 -16.47 9.18
N ARG A 109 11.63 -15.25 9.46
CA ARG A 109 12.34 -14.27 10.31
C ARG A 109 11.98 -14.37 11.79
N PHE A 110 10.79 -14.88 12.07
CA PHE A 110 10.21 -14.84 13.41
C PHE A 110 9.79 -16.26 13.83
N PRO A 111 10.72 -17.08 14.35
CA PRO A 111 10.47 -18.48 14.71
C PRO A 111 9.36 -18.71 15.75
N ALA A 112 8.95 -17.66 16.48
CA ALA A 112 7.83 -17.72 17.42
C ALA A 112 6.45 -17.68 16.71
N LYS A 113 6.41 -17.26 15.44
CA LYS A 113 5.20 -17.25 14.63
C LYS A 113 4.89 -18.63 14.08
N GLY A 114 3.61 -18.90 13.87
CA GLY A 114 3.14 -20.14 13.28
C GLY A 114 2.22 -19.89 12.09
N ILE A 115 1.58 -20.96 11.62
CA ILE A 115 0.66 -20.92 10.47
C ILE A 115 -0.47 -19.89 10.63
N LYS A 116 -0.88 -19.59 11.87
CA LYS A 116 -1.90 -18.58 12.19
C LYS A 116 -1.48 -17.14 11.90
N ASP A 117 -0.19 -16.90 11.72
CA ASP A 117 0.39 -15.59 11.40
C ASP A 117 0.64 -15.40 9.90
N VAL A 118 0.29 -16.40 9.08
CA VAL A 118 0.55 -16.46 7.64
C VAL A 118 -0.75 -16.30 6.86
N VAL A 119 -0.73 -15.49 5.80
CA VAL A 119 -1.82 -15.41 4.82
C VAL A 119 -1.67 -16.58 3.84
N HIS A 120 -2.43 -17.66 4.06
CA HIS A 120 -2.28 -18.91 3.32
C HIS A 120 -3.58 -19.48 2.74
N TYR A 121 -4.75 -19.13 3.26
CA TYR A 121 -6.01 -19.50 2.62
C TYR A 121 -6.31 -18.58 1.45
N ASN A 122 -6.75 -19.16 0.33
CA ASN A 122 -7.13 -18.45 -0.89
C ASN A 122 -6.05 -17.52 -1.46
N ASN A 123 -4.78 -17.68 -1.05
CA ASN A 123 -3.65 -16.93 -1.58
C ASN A 123 -3.23 -17.53 -2.93
N THR A 124 -3.84 -17.04 -4.02
CA THR A 124 -3.66 -17.57 -5.38
C THR A 124 -3.52 -16.42 -6.38
N PRO A 125 -2.91 -16.66 -7.56
CA PRO A 125 -2.86 -15.66 -8.63
C PRO A 125 -4.23 -15.11 -9.05
N THR A 126 -5.28 -15.94 -9.01
CA THR A 126 -6.67 -15.51 -9.32
C THR A 126 -7.23 -14.57 -8.26
N SER A 127 -7.03 -14.89 -6.97
CA SER A 127 -7.43 -14.01 -5.88
C SER A 127 -6.69 -12.68 -5.92
N PHE A 128 -5.37 -12.73 -6.20
CA PHE A 128 -4.55 -11.53 -6.40
C PHE A 128 -5.07 -10.66 -7.55
N ALA A 129 -5.31 -11.25 -8.73
CA ALA A 129 -5.89 -10.54 -9.87
C ALA A 129 -7.24 -9.88 -9.53
N THR A 130 -8.06 -10.55 -8.72
CA THR A 130 -9.35 -10.03 -8.27
C THR A 130 -9.17 -8.76 -7.42
N LEU A 131 -8.28 -8.78 -6.42
CA LEU A 131 -7.99 -7.60 -5.61
C LEU A 131 -7.28 -6.49 -6.39
N LEU A 132 -6.42 -6.85 -7.33
CA LEU A 132 -5.75 -5.91 -8.24
C LEU A 132 -6.75 -5.21 -9.16
N SER A 133 -7.76 -5.92 -9.66
CA SER A 133 -8.88 -5.33 -10.38
C SER A 133 -9.67 -4.34 -9.50
N LYS A 134 -9.90 -4.65 -8.22
CA LYS A 134 -10.53 -3.70 -7.28
C LYS A 134 -9.66 -2.48 -6.97
N ALA A 135 -8.35 -2.61 -6.96
CA ALA A 135 -7.44 -1.46 -6.87
C ALA A 135 -7.50 -0.60 -8.14
N LYS A 136 -7.57 -1.22 -9.33
CA LYS A 136 -7.80 -0.54 -10.60
C LYS A 136 -9.13 0.21 -10.61
N GLU A 137 -10.22 -0.44 -10.20
CA GLU A 137 -11.55 0.18 -10.08
C GLU A 137 -11.53 1.41 -9.16
N TYR A 138 -10.85 1.30 -8.00
CA TYR A 138 -10.66 2.43 -7.10
C TYR A 138 -9.88 3.55 -7.81
N ALA A 139 -8.72 3.26 -8.41
CA ALA A 139 -7.95 4.28 -9.11
C ALA A 139 -8.76 4.95 -10.22
N ASP A 140 -9.50 4.19 -11.02
CA ASP A 140 -10.36 4.69 -12.10
C ASP A 140 -11.46 5.65 -11.59
N LYS A 141 -12.06 5.35 -10.42
CA LYS A 141 -13.07 6.20 -9.74
C LYS A 141 -12.54 7.52 -9.17
N HIS A 142 -11.22 7.72 -9.15
CA HIS A 142 -10.56 8.95 -8.71
C HIS A 142 -9.88 9.64 -9.91
N PRO A 143 -10.64 10.31 -10.82
CA PRO A 143 -10.09 10.91 -12.03
C PRO A 143 -9.14 12.07 -11.76
N ASP A 144 -9.30 12.76 -10.63
CA ASP A 144 -8.47 13.90 -10.24
C ASP A 144 -7.13 13.48 -9.58
N GLN A 145 -6.91 12.17 -9.42
CA GLN A 145 -5.67 11.61 -8.90
C GLN A 145 -4.88 10.89 -10.02
N PRO A 146 -3.54 10.91 -9.99
CA PRO A 146 -2.72 10.06 -10.85
C PRO A 146 -3.15 8.59 -10.74
N LYS A 147 -3.17 7.86 -11.85
CA LYS A 147 -3.47 6.42 -11.84
C LYS A 147 -2.24 5.66 -11.34
N LEU A 148 -2.09 5.59 -10.01
CA LEU A 148 -0.98 4.91 -9.34
C LEU A 148 -1.53 3.82 -8.43
N ILE A 149 -0.96 2.62 -8.57
CA ILE A 149 -1.25 1.45 -7.73
C ILE A 149 0.10 0.84 -7.38
N THR A 150 0.30 0.50 -6.11
CA THR A 150 1.49 -0.21 -5.65
C THR A 150 1.20 -1.69 -5.49
N ILE A 151 2.18 -2.52 -5.83
CA ILE A 151 2.14 -3.97 -5.57
C ILE A 151 3.24 -4.26 -4.55
N ASN A 152 2.85 -4.87 -3.44
CA ASN A 152 3.78 -5.40 -2.46
C ASN A 152 3.93 -6.91 -2.70
N ALA A 153 5.06 -7.41 -3.16
CA ALA A 153 6.21 -6.69 -3.69
C ALA A 153 6.76 -7.40 -4.92
N TRP A 154 7.78 -6.80 -5.56
CA TRP A 154 8.50 -7.48 -6.64
C TRP A 154 9.19 -8.77 -6.13
N ASN A 155 9.92 -8.69 -5.02
CA ASN A 155 10.86 -9.74 -4.59
C ASN A 155 10.98 -9.90 -3.07
N GLU A 156 9.92 -9.63 -2.30
CA GLU A 156 9.96 -9.75 -0.83
C GLU A 156 9.76 -11.22 -0.40
N TRP A 157 10.71 -12.06 -0.78
CA TRP A 157 10.73 -13.50 -0.51
C TRP A 157 10.63 -13.83 0.98
N VAL A 158 11.27 -13.00 1.81
CA VAL A 158 11.35 -13.20 3.26
C VAL A 158 10.04 -12.83 3.98
N GLU A 159 9.11 -12.18 3.27
CA GLU A 159 7.75 -11.91 3.73
C GLU A 159 6.70 -12.67 2.91
N GLY A 160 7.10 -13.66 2.09
CA GLY A 160 6.18 -14.44 1.26
C GLY A 160 5.34 -13.58 0.28
N SER A 161 5.82 -12.38 -0.04
CA SER A 161 5.09 -11.37 -0.82
C SER A 161 5.89 -10.99 -2.06
N TYR A 162 5.93 -11.88 -3.05
CA TYR A 162 6.79 -11.75 -4.24
C TYR A 162 6.01 -11.97 -5.53
N LEU A 163 6.16 -11.03 -6.47
CA LEU A 163 5.61 -11.10 -7.82
C LEU A 163 6.53 -11.88 -8.78
N LEU A 164 7.81 -12.04 -8.40
CA LEU A 164 8.78 -12.79 -9.17
C LEU A 164 8.32 -14.23 -9.46
N PRO A 165 8.66 -14.79 -10.63
CA PRO A 165 8.39 -16.17 -10.92
C PRO A 165 9.03 -17.13 -9.92
N ASP A 166 8.31 -18.19 -9.59
CA ASP A 166 8.76 -19.25 -8.70
C ASP A 166 8.51 -20.65 -9.31
N MET A 167 8.80 -21.70 -8.54
CA MET A 167 8.55 -23.08 -8.97
C MET A 167 7.10 -23.54 -8.75
N LEU A 168 6.29 -22.81 -7.99
CA LEU A 168 4.92 -23.21 -7.61
C LEU A 168 3.89 -22.68 -8.61
N HIS A 169 4.01 -21.42 -8.96
CA HIS A 169 3.12 -20.62 -9.80
C HIS A 169 3.77 -20.20 -11.12
N GLY A 170 5.08 -20.39 -11.30
CA GLY A 170 5.74 -19.98 -12.54
C GLY A 170 5.51 -18.49 -12.80
N PHE A 171 4.87 -18.15 -13.92
CA PHE A 171 4.56 -16.77 -14.31
C PHE A 171 3.16 -16.30 -13.92
N GLU A 172 2.34 -17.11 -13.23
CA GLU A 172 0.92 -16.85 -13.05
C GLU A 172 0.60 -15.49 -12.38
N TYR A 173 1.41 -15.01 -11.42
CA TYR A 173 1.22 -13.67 -10.83
C TYR A 173 1.54 -12.53 -11.79
N LEU A 174 2.52 -12.69 -12.69
CA LEU A 174 2.82 -11.70 -13.74
C LEU A 174 1.73 -11.70 -14.82
N GLU A 175 1.25 -12.88 -15.20
CA GLU A 175 0.10 -13.01 -16.11
C GLU A 175 -1.16 -12.41 -15.48
N ALA A 176 -1.37 -12.52 -14.17
CA ALA A 176 -2.45 -11.83 -13.46
C ALA A 176 -2.37 -10.30 -13.61
N VAL A 177 -1.17 -9.70 -13.49
CA VAL A 177 -0.98 -8.26 -13.73
C VAL A 177 -1.35 -7.89 -15.18
N LYS A 178 -0.85 -8.68 -16.14
CA LYS A 178 -1.17 -8.49 -17.57
C LYS A 178 -2.68 -8.63 -17.83
N ASP A 179 -3.32 -9.61 -17.21
CA ASP A 179 -4.74 -9.89 -17.39
C ASP A 179 -5.64 -8.75 -16.86
N VAL A 180 -5.22 -8.07 -15.79
CA VAL A 180 -5.94 -6.92 -15.24
C VAL A 180 -5.73 -5.65 -16.08
N PHE A 181 -4.48 -5.34 -16.46
CA PHE A 181 -4.17 -4.02 -17.04
C PHE A 181 -4.08 -4.00 -18.58
N ILE A 182 -3.67 -5.11 -19.21
CA ILE A 182 -3.46 -5.19 -20.66
C ILE A 182 -4.64 -5.91 -21.32
N GLU A 183 -4.94 -7.13 -20.90
CA GLU A 183 -6.01 -7.94 -21.52
C GLU A 183 -7.41 -7.58 -20.99
N LYS A 184 -7.48 -6.87 -19.85
CA LYS A 184 -8.71 -6.38 -19.22
C LYS A 184 -9.75 -7.48 -19.00
N LYS A 185 -9.29 -8.70 -18.68
CA LYS A 185 -10.17 -9.87 -18.46
C LYS A 185 -11.11 -9.66 -17.27
N TYR A 186 -10.71 -8.83 -16.32
CA TYR A 186 -11.44 -8.53 -15.09
C TYR A 186 -12.35 -7.29 -15.18
N ASP A 187 -12.39 -6.57 -16.30
CA ASP A 187 -13.25 -5.37 -16.46
C ASP A 187 -14.75 -5.75 -16.63
N ARG A 188 -15.06 -7.03 -16.84
CA ARG A 188 -16.43 -7.53 -17.04
C ARG A 188 -17.18 -7.82 -15.73
N TYR A 189 -16.51 -7.74 -14.58
CA TYR A 189 -16.99 -8.17 -13.26
C TYR A 189 -16.80 -7.08 -12.21
#